data_AF-D0LE26-F1
#
_entry.id   AF-D0LE26-F1
#
_cell.length_a   1.000
_cell.length_b   1.000
_cell.length_c   1.000
_cell.angle_alpha   90.00
_cell.angle_beta   90.00
_cell.angle_gamma   90.00
#
_symmetry.space_group_name_H-M   'P 1'
#
loop_
_entity.id
_entity.type
_entity.pdbx_description
1 polymer ?
#
loop_
_entity_poly.entity_id
_entity_poly.type
_entity_poly.pdbx_seq_one_letter_code
_entity_poly.pdbx_strand_id
1 'polypeptide(L)'
;MTSNAAEKRAAREYARRHRVSYRSALIAVRTARSLTTEVFDEYVARLLIEAIEGCGIRHWAHIRSWDGATTATITEVGGDTFVLDAETVGPASHDFLIREPHVRPLDLDSFHADVIIQSALFDCVIYRSQVRRRPQVA
;
A
#
# COMPACT_ATOMS: atom_id res chain seq x y z
N MET A 1 12.87 0.68 -22.77
CA MET A 1 12.71 -0.68 -22.19
C MET A 1 11.72 -0.58 -21.05
N THR A 2 10.73 -1.47 -20.97
CA THR A 2 9.76 -1.46 -19.85
C THR A 2 10.35 -2.15 -18.62
N SER A 3 10.01 -1.68 -17.41
CA SER A 3 10.37 -2.29 -16.11
C SER A 3 10.15 -3.81 -16.09
N ASN A 4 9.04 -4.26 -16.71
CA ASN A 4 8.66 -5.66 -16.85
C ASN A 4 9.65 -6.49 -17.71
N ALA A 5 10.25 -5.89 -18.75
CA ALA A 5 11.27 -6.57 -19.56
C ALA A 5 12.61 -6.72 -18.82
N ALA A 6 12.96 -5.74 -17.98
CA ALA A 6 14.15 -5.78 -17.13
C ALA A 6 14.01 -6.85 -16.03
N GLU A 7 12.85 -6.92 -15.36
CA GLU A 7 12.53 -7.93 -14.36
C GLU A 7 12.63 -9.35 -14.93
N LYS A 8 11.98 -9.62 -16.07
CA LYS A 8 12.03 -10.94 -16.72
C LYS A 8 13.46 -11.35 -17.10
N ARG A 9 14.29 -10.39 -17.51
CA ARG A 9 15.70 -10.64 -17.83
C ARG A 9 16.50 -11.00 -16.57
N ALA A 10 16.35 -10.22 -15.51
CA ALA A 10 17.00 -10.47 -14.23
C ALA A 10 16.56 -11.82 -13.62
N ALA A 11 15.27 -12.15 -13.68
CA ALA A 11 14.74 -13.43 -13.19
C ALA A 11 15.28 -14.63 -14.01
N ARG A 12 15.40 -14.50 -15.33
CA ARG A 12 16.02 -15.55 -16.18
C ARG A 12 17.50 -15.73 -15.87
N GLU A 13 18.22 -14.64 -15.64
CA GLU A 13 19.63 -14.70 -15.25
C GLU A 13 19.82 -15.33 -13.87
N TYR A 14 19.01 -14.95 -12.89
CA TYR A 14 19.02 -15.52 -11.55
C TYR A 14 18.68 -17.02 -11.56
N ALA A 15 17.63 -17.42 -12.30
CA ALA A 15 17.25 -18.82 -12.46
C ALA A 15 18.41 -19.67 -12.98
N ARG A 16 19.11 -19.17 -14.00
CA ARG A 16 20.28 -19.84 -14.61
C ARG A 16 21.46 -19.91 -13.65
N ARG A 17 21.76 -18.82 -12.92
CA ARG A 17 22.90 -18.74 -11.99
C ARG A 17 22.71 -19.63 -10.76
N HIS A 18 21.48 -19.70 -10.23
CA HIS A 18 21.18 -20.40 -8.99
C HIS A 18 20.50 -21.77 -9.19
N ARG A 19 20.29 -22.20 -10.44
CA ARG A 19 19.61 -23.45 -10.82
C ARG A 19 18.25 -23.63 -10.14
N VAL A 20 17.52 -22.53 -9.97
CA VAL A 20 16.17 -22.52 -9.39
C VAL A 20 15.12 -22.34 -10.48
N SER A 21 13.87 -22.70 -10.17
CA SER A 21 12.75 -22.45 -11.09
C SER A 21 12.64 -20.96 -11.42
N TYR A 22 12.15 -20.64 -12.63
CA TYR A 22 11.90 -19.26 -13.02
C TYR A 22 10.98 -18.54 -12.03
N ARG A 23 9.97 -19.23 -11.49
CA ARG A 23 9.05 -18.68 -10.47
C ARG A 23 9.79 -18.31 -9.18
N SER A 24 10.67 -19.18 -8.69
CA SER A 24 11.51 -18.93 -7.51
C SER A 24 12.50 -17.78 -7.75
N ALA A 25 13.09 -17.72 -8.94
CA ALA A 25 13.98 -16.63 -9.34
C ALA A 25 13.25 -15.28 -9.45
N LEU A 26 12.02 -15.28 -9.96
CA LEU A 26 11.20 -14.08 -10.06
C LEU A 26 10.85 -13.54 -8.67
N ILE A 27 10.54 -14.42 -7.73
CA ILE A 27 10.34 -14.05 -6.32
C ILE A 27 11.63 -13.49 -5.75
N ALA A 28 12.78 -14.17 -5.91
CA ALA A 28 14.06 -13.71 -5.38
C ALA A 28 14.49 -12.35 -5.96
N VAL A 29 14.28 -12.11 -7.26
CA VAL A 29 14.56 -10.81 -7.91
C VAL A 29 13.61 -9.73 -7.39
N ARG A 30 12.34 -10.05 -7.15
CA ARG A 30 11.38 -9.13 -6.52
C ARG A 30 11.74 -8.81 -5.07
N THR A 31 12.19 -9.80 -4.31
CA THR A 31 12.64 -9.63 -2.92
C THR A 31 13.98 -8.89 -2.84
N ALA A 32 14.87 -9.08 -3.81
CA ALA A 32 16.15 -8.38 -3.92
C ALA A 32 16.02 -6.96 -4.51
N ARG A 33 14.86 -6.65 -5.11
CA ARG A 33 14.44 -5.28 -5.37
C ARG A 33 14.12 -4.68 -3.99
N SER A 34 15.15 -4.21 -3.32
CA SER A 34 15.06 -3.32 -2.16
C SER A 34 14.05 -2.19 -2.44
N LEU A 35 13.61 -1.47 -1.41
CA LEU A 35 12.77 -0.26 -1.48
C LEU A 35 13.46 0.88 -2.27
N THR A 36 13.79 0.63 -3.54
CA THR A 36 14.18 1.64 -4.51
C THR A 36 13.01 2.60 -4.68
N THR A 37 13.30 3.87 -4.94
CA THR A 37 12.29 4.92 -5.11
C THR A 37 11.13 4.49 -6.02
N GLU A 38 11.40 3.90 -7.19
CA GLU A 38 10.36 3.44 -8.11
C GLU A 38 9.39 2.40 -7.51
N VAL A 39 9.92 1.47 -6.71
CA VAL A 39 9.11 0.43 -6.06
C VAL A 39 8.30 1.03 -4.93
N PHE A 40 8.90 1.96 -4.18
CA PHE A 40 8.22 2.67 -3.11
C PHE A 40 7.06 3.53 -3.65
N ASP A 41 7.27 4.22 -4.77
CA ASP A 41 6.22 4.99 -5.44
C ASP A 41 5.04 4.09 -5.86
N GLU A 42 5.32 2.86 -6.31
CA GLU A 42 4.29 1.87 -6.61
C GLU A 42 3.48 1.46 -5.36
N TYR A 43 4.14 1.28 -4.21
CA TYR A 43 3.46 1.04 -2.94
C TYR A 43 2.57 2.20 -2.53
N VAL A 44 3.08 3.44 -2.60
CA VAL A 44 2.33 4.64 -2.23
C VAL A 44 1.10 4.82 -3.13
N ALA A 45 1.27 4.72 -4.45
CA ALA A 45 0.15 4.85 -5.38
C ALA A 45 -0.92 3.78 -5.09
N ARG A 46 -0.49 2.53 -4.86
CA ARG A 46 -1.40 1.42 -4.55
C ARG A 46 -2.11 1.59 -3.20
N LEU A 47 -1.40 2.09 -2.19
CA LEU A 47 -1.94 2.44 -0.89
C LEU A 47 -3.08 3.48 -1.03
N LEU A 48 -2.84 4.56 -1.77
CA LEU A 48 -3.82 5.62 -1.96
C LEU A 48 -5.05 5.11 -2.74
N ILE A 49 -4.86 4.29 -3.77
CA ILE A 49 -5.97 3.64 -4.49
C ILE A 49 -6.83 2.80 -3.53
N GLU A 50 -6.22 1.95 -2.70
CA GLU A 50 -6.97 1.10 -1.77
C GLU A 50 -7.66 1.89 -0.65
N ALA A 51 -7.08 3.01 -0.22
CA ALA A 51 -7.71 3.91 0.72
C ALA A 51 -9.00 4.55 0.16
N ILE A 52 -8.92 5.06 -1.07
CA ILE A 52 -9.95 5.90 -1.68
C ILE A 52 -11.00 5.08 -2.44
N GLU A 53 -10.52 4.24 -3.37
CA GLU A 53 -11.34 3.42 -4.26
C GLU A 53 -11.66 2.07 -3.64
N GLY A 54 -10.68 1.46 -2.96
CA GLY A 54 -10.87 0.26 -2.12
C GLY A 54 -11.67 0.53 -0.84
N CYS A 55 -12.07 1.78 -0.61
CA CYS A 55 -12.90 2.24 0.50
C CYS A 55 -12.26 2.10 1.89
N GLY A 56 -10.95 1.94 2.00
CA GLY A 56 -10.25 1.77 3.29
C GLY A 56 -10.59 2.84 4.32
N ILE A 57 -10.61 4.12 3.92
CA ILE A 57 -10.81 5.24 4.85
C ILE A 57 -12.23 5.82 4.84
N ARG A 58 -13.12 5.34 3.94
CA ARG A 58 -14.47 5.92 3.76
C ARG A 58 -15.35 5.86 5.00
N HIS A 59 -15.01 5.02 5.96
CA HIS A 59 -15.76 4.86 7.19
C HIS A 59 -15.45 5.95 8.24
N TRP A 60 -14.38 6.73 8.07
CA TRP A 60 -14.01 7.84 8.96
C TRP A 60 -13.54 9.10 8.23
N ALA A 61 -13.46 9.08 6.90
CA ALA A 61 -13.07 10.23 6.09
C ALA A 61 -13.98 10.41 4.87
N HIS A 62 -14.25 11.68 4.56
CA HIS A 62 -14.90 12.10 3.33
C HIS A 62 -13.85 12.57 2.31
N ILE A 63 -13.93 12.05 1.09
CA ILE A 63 -12.99 12.39 0.01
C ILE A 63 -13.47 13.67 -0.68
N ARG A 64 -12.66 14.72 -0.65
CA ARG A 64 -12.95 16.02 -1.27
C ARG A 64 -12.48 16.08 -2.72
N SER A 65 -11.29 15.56 -2.98
CA SER A 65 -10.70 15.46 -4.32
C SER A 65 -9.77 14.25 -4.39
N TRP A 66 -9.67 13.68 -5.59
CA TRP A 66 -8.79 12.56 -5.91
C TRP A 66 -8.36 12.68 -7.37
N ASP A 67 -7.06 12.62 -7.63
CA ASP A 67 -6.49 12.71 -8.98
C ASP A 67 -6.46 11.37 -9.73
N GLY A 68 -6.81 10.27 -9.06
CA GLY A 68 -6.80 8.92 -9.62
C GLY A 68 -5.54 8.10 -9.31
N ALA A 69 -4.50 8.69 -8.71
CA ALA A 69 -3.26 7.95 -8.48
C ALA A 69 -2.39 8.43 -7.30
N THR A 70 -2.16 9.73 -7.17
CA THR A 70 -1.02 10.26 -6.40
C THR A 70 -1.40 11.24 -5.31
N THR A 71 -2.55 11.90 -5.40
CA THR A 71 -2.91 12.95 -4.46
C THR A 71 -4.41 13.00 -4.21
N ALA A 72 -4.79 12.96 -2.93
CA ALA A 72 -6.15 13.16 -2.47
C ALA A 72 -6.24 14.30 -1.47
N THR A 73 -7.40 14.93 -1.36
CA THR A 73 -7.74 15.77 -0.20
C THR A 73 -8.92 15.12 0.50
N ILE A 74 -8.82 14.97 1.82
CA ILE A 74 -9.84 14.34 2.66
C ILE A 74 -10.23 15.26 3.80
N THR A 75 -11.45 15.09 4.30
CA THR A 75 -11.89 15.65 5.58
C THR A 75 -12.26 14.50 6.49
N GLU A 76 -11.63 14.40 7.66
CA GLU A 76 -11.98 13.37 8.65
C GLU A 76 -13.24 13.74 9.45
N VAL A 77 -13.81 12.80 10.21
CA VAL A 77 -15.10 12.97 10.90
C VAL A 77 -15.14 14.13 11.91
N GLY A 78 -14.03 14.45 12.56
CA GLY A 78 -13.87 15.62 13.45
C GLY A 78 -13.82 16.97 12.72
N GLY A 79 -13.70 16.97 11.40
CA GLY A 79 -13.74 18.15 10.54
C GLY A 79 -12.38 18.61 10.02
N ASP A 80 -11.28 18.00 10.45
CA ASP A 80 -9.95 18.37 9.99
C ASP A 80 -9.71 17.90 8.54
N THR A 81 -9.00 18.72 7.77
CA THR A 81 -8.75 18.46 6.34
C THR A 81 -7.28 18.20 6.10
N PHE A 82 -6.99 17.12 5.36
CA PHE A 82 -5.65 16.63 5.09
C PHE A 82 -5.44 16.43 3.59
N VAL A 83 -4.20 16.63 3.15
CA VAL A 83 -3.72 16.20 1.83
C VAL A 83 -3.05 14.84 2.03
N LEU A 84 -3.39 13.87 1.19
CA LEU A 84 -2.74 12.57 1.14
C LEU A 84 -1.90 12.49 -0.13
N ASP A 85 -0.60 12.36 0.04
CA ASP A 85 0.38 12.17 -1.02
C ASP A 85 1.59 11.38 -0.49
N ALA A 86 2.59 11.16 -1.33
CA ALA A 86 3.80 10.42 -0.98
C ALA A 86 4.58 11.04 0.19
N GLU A 87 4.57 12.36 0.35
CA GLU A 87 5.24 13.04 1.45
C GLU A 87 4.52 12.73 2.78
N THR A 88 3.20 12.78 2.76
CA THR A 88 2.36 12.55 3.94
C THR A 88 2.37 11.10 4.38
N VAL A 89 2.15 10.15 3.46
CA VAL A 89 1.99 8.73 3.82
C VAL A 89 3.30 7.94 3.74
N GLY A 90 4.35 8.53 3.14
CA GLY A 90 5.61 7.86 2.87
C GLY A 90 6.27 7.29 4.14
N PRO A 91 6.53 8.10 5.19
CA PRO A 91 7.16 7.61 6.41
C PRO A 91 6.42 6.41 7.03
N ALA A 92 5.10 6.50 7.19
CA ALA A 92 4.29 5.41 7.74
C ALA A 92 4.27 4.17 6.83
N SER A 93 4.26 4.37 5.50
CA SER A 93 4.34 3.27 4.52
C SER A 93 5.69 2.56 4.61
N HIS A 94 6.77 3.32 4.73
CA HIS A 94 8.12 2.77 4.86
C HIS A 94 8.26 1.95 6.15
N ASP A 95 7.79 2.48 7.27
CA ASP A 95 7.81 1.79 8.56
C ASP A 95 6.97 0.51 8.53
N PHE A 96 5.81 0.53 7.86
CA PHE A 96 4.99 -0.65 7.63
C PHE A 96 5.76 -1.71 6.82
N LEU A 97 6.40 -1.32 5.72
CA LEU A 97 7.12 -2.26 4.85
C LEU A 97 8.41 -2.82 5.48
N ILE A 98 9.03 -2.11 6.41
CA ILE A 98 10.12 -2.66 7.24
C ILE A 98 9.59 -3.79 8.14
N ARG A 99 8.41 -3.60 8.74
CA ARG A 99 7.80 -4.59 9.65
C ARG A 99 7.22 -5.78 8.87
N GLU A 100 6.72 -5.54 7.67
CA GLU A 100 6.05 -6.51 6.83
C GLU A 100 6.76 -6.68 5.46
N PRO A 101 8.03 -7.12 5.43
CA PRO A 101 8.87 -7.11 4.22
C PRO A 101 8.41 -8.08 3.11
N HIS A 102 7.40 -8.90 3.39
CA HIS A 102 6.84 -9.87 2.46
C HIS A 102 5.59 -9.36 1.73
N VAL A 103 4.98 -8.26 2.19
CA VAL A 103 3.80 -7.65 1.57
C VAL A 103 4.23 -6.98 0.28
N ARG A 104 3.66 -7.40 -0.85
CA ARG A 104 3.91 -6.76 -2.16
C ARG A 104 2.87 -5.66 -2.42
N PRO A 105 3.09 -4.74 -3.38
CA PRO A 105 2.13 -3.65 -3.64
C PRO A 105 0.71 -4.18 -3.87
N LEU A 106 0.56 -5.22 -4.68
CA LEU A 106 -0.75 -5.83 -4.97
C LEU A 106 -1.36 -6.62 -3.79
N ASP A 107 -0.58 -6.90 -2.75
CA ASP A 107 -1.06 -7.53 -1.52
C ASP A 107 -1.64 -6.47 -0.55
N LEU A 108 -1.43 -5.17 -0.80
CA LEU A 108 -2.12 -4.10 -0.07
C LEU A 108 -3.60 -4.14 -0.37
N ASP A 109 -4.39 -4.11 0.71
CA ASP A 109 -5.84 -4.04 0.69
C ASP A 109 -6.32 -2.82 1.50
N SER A 110 -7.65 -2.65 1.55
CA SER A 110 -8.29 -1.54 2.25
C SER A 110 -8.04 -1.54 3.76
N PHE A 111 -7.75 -2.68 4.39
CA PHE A 111 -7.40 -2.75 5.81
C PHE A 111 -5.98 -2.24 6.07
N HIS A 112 -5.01 -2.67 5.25
CA HIS A 112 -3.66 -2.11 5.31
C HIS A 112 -3.70 -0.59 5.07
N ALA A 113 -4.47 -0.17 4.07
CA ALA A 113 -4.58 1.24 3.72
C ALA A 113 -5.14 2.10 4.85
N ASP A 114 -6.17 1.59 5.52
CA ASP A 114 -6.74 2.23 6.71
C ASP A 114 -5.70 2.43 7.82
N VAL A 115 -5.01 1.36 8.20
CA VAL A 115 -4.01 1.38 9.28
C VAL A 115 -2.85 2.33 8.97
N ILE A 116 -2.33 2.28 7.74
CA ILE A 116 -1.18 3.09 7.34
C ILE A 116 -1.56 4.57 7.30
N ILE A 117 -2.71 4.93 6.72
CA ILE A 117 -3.13 6.34 6.66
C ILE A 117 -3.41 6.90 8.05
N GLN A 118 -4.09 6.16 8.91
CA GLN A 118 -4.33 6.65 10.27
C GLN A 118 -3.01 6.84 11.02
N SER A 119 -2.06 5.92 10.84
CA SER A 119 -0.74 6.06 11.45
C SER A 119 0.04 7.25 10.88
N ALA A 120 -0.12 7.56 9.59
CA ALA A 120 0.50 8.74 8.97
C ALA A 120 -0.09 10.07 9.47
N LEU A 121 -1.40 10.12 9.73
CA LEU A 121 -2.09 11.36 10.12
C LEU A 121 -2.11 11.59 11.64
N PHE A 122 -2.13 10.50 12.43
CA PHE A 122 -2.45 10.56 13.85
C PHE A 122 -1.43 9.84 14.74
N ASP A 123 -0.34 9.29 14.17
CA ASP A 123 0.64 8.44 14.87
C ASP A 123 0.02 7.21 15.58
N CYS A 124 -1.25 6.89 15.29
CA CYS A 124 -1.98 5.78 15.89
C CYS A 124 -3.23 5.41 15.05
N VAL A 125 -3.90 4.31 15.43
CA VAL A 125 -5.17 3.89 14.81
C VAL A 125 -6.32 4.21 15.76
N ILE A 126 -7.13 5.19 15.39
CA ILE A 126 -8.25 5.72 16.18
C ILE A 126 -9.57 5.08 15.72
N TYR A 127 -9.81 5.09 14.42
CA TYR A 127 -11.03 4.64 13.78
C TYR A 127 -10.88 3.16 13.40
N ARG A 128 -11.33 2.26 14.27
CA ARG A 128 -11.36 0.83 13.94
C ARG A 128 -12.69 0.49 13.28
N SER A 129 -12.65 -0.18 12.13
CA SER A 129 -13.84 -0.83 11.58
C SER A 129 -14.29 -1.92 12.58
N GLN A 130 -15.27 -1.63 13.43
CA GLN A 130 -15.86 -2.68 14.25
C GLN A 130 -16.62 -3.63 13.31
N VAL A 131 -16.14 -4.88 13.21
CA VAL A 131 -16.93 -5.98 12.67
C VAL A 131 -18.10 -6.21 13.64
N ARG A 132 -19.19 -5.48 13.47
CA ARG A 132 -20.44 -5.79 14.16
C ARG A 132 -20.93 -7.12 13.61
N ARG A 133 -20.72 -8.23 14.33
CA ARG A 133 -21.64 -9.37 14.22
C ARG A 133 -23.02 -8.81 14.51
N ARG A 134 -23.91 -8.75 13.51
CA ARG A 134 -25.33 -8.49 13.76
C ARG A 134 -25.79 -9.55 14.78
N PRO A 135 -26.49 -9.17 15.87
CA PRO A 135 -27.27 -10.15 16.61
C PRO A 135 -28.21 -10.81 15.59
N GLN A 136 -28.22 -12.14 15.51
CA GLN A 136 -29.36 -12.82 14.92
C GLN A 136 -30.56 -12.41 15.79
N VAL A 137 -31.41 -11.56 15.24
CA VAL A 137 -32.71 -11.27 15.86
C VAL A 137 -33.48 -12.58 15.73
N ALA A 138 -33.64 -13.27 16.86
CA ALA A 138 -34.48 -14.44 17.00
C ALA A 138 -35.96 -14.05 16.95
#